data_AF-A0A4Y2DEX7-F1
#
_entry.id   AF-A0A4Y2DEX7-F1
#
_cell.length_a   1.000
_cell.length_b   1.000
_cell.length_c   1.000
_cell.angle_alpha   90.00
_cell.angle_beta   90.00
_cell.angle_gamma   90.00
#
_symmetry.space_group_name_H-M   'P 1'
#
loop_
_entity.id
_entity.type
_entity.pdbx_description
1 polymer ?
#
loop_
_entity_poly.entity_id
_entity_poly.type
_entity_poly.pdbx_seq_one_letter_code
_entity_poly.pdbx_strand_id
1 'polypeptide(L)'
;MCKNKSVKGLEQVNIKIDNVACNVGKATRTSLKKNYVYKRVTKSVLDKVHMDLWGPAPVNSLGGSKYFLSIIDDFSRKIDVFTLKRKSEVFSIFKEYLSRVQRELGRKLKSVRTDNGLEFCHKDFETFLRNLGIKIERTSFYTPELNGIAERFNRSSMEAVRTMLQDSGLQPRFWAEALHAYVHTKNRCSHKLTEGRTPMEIWSGHKPSIRHCRTFGSLAYVYVPTVNRNKLQPKAKIGILVGYAVNRRGYRVWLPKERKVVESIHVKIDETKNGVKTLFGKVKHYDYAIYQLIKI
;
A
#
# COMPACT_ATOMS: atom_id res chain seq x y z
N MET A 1 -15.20 7.03 -8.90
CA MET A 1 -14.08 7.85 -9.41
C MET A 1 -14.48 8.69 -10.63
N CYS A 2 -15.01 8.10 -11.71
CA CYS A 2 -15.39 8.88 -12.91
C CYS A 2 -16.53 9.87 -12.65
N LYS A 3 -17.61 9.42 -11.99
CA LYS A 3 -18.82 10.22 -11.74
C LYS A 3 -18.58 11.53 -10.97
N ASN A 4 -17.58 11.59 -10.09
CA ASN A 4 -17.34 12.74 -9.22
C ASN A 4 -16.16 13.61 -9.69
N LYS A 5 -15.59 13.33 -10.88
CA LYS A 5 -14.37 13.97 -11.40
C LYS A 5 -13.25 14.08 -10.35
N SER A 6 -13.10 13.14 -9.42
CA SER A 6 -12.25 13.28 -8.22
C SER A 6 -10.74 13.34 -8.50
N VAL A 7 -10.32 12.98 -9.70
CA VAL A 7 -8.91 12.87 -10.11
C VAL A 7 -8.71 13.43 -11.51
N LYS A 8 -7.49 13.85 -11.85
CA LYS A 8 -7.12 14.25 -13.22
C LYS A 8 -6.71 13.01 -14.04
N GLY A 9 -7.17 12.95 -15.30
CA GLY A 9 -6.74 11.95 -16.28
C GLY A 9 -7.49 10.61 -16.26
N LEU A 10 -8.73 10.59 -15.76
CA LEU A 10 -9.64 9.47 -15.95
C LEU A 10 -10.57 9.78 -17.13
N GLU A 11 -10.47 9.02 -18.21
CA GLU A 11 -11.46 9.06 -19.30
C GLU A 11 -12.71 8.24 -18.91
N GLN A 12 -13.85 8.47 -19.59
CA GLN A 12 -15.03 7.64 -19.39
C GLN A 12 -14.77 6.27 -20.01
N VAL A 13 -14.48 5.26 -19.18
CA VAL A 13 -14.18 3.90 -19.65
C VAL A 13 -15.27 2.93 -19.15
N ASN A 14 -15.90 2.22 -20.09
CA ASN A 14 -16.74 1.05 -19.80
C ASN A 14 -15.84 -0.19 -19.73
N ILE A 15 -15.37 -0.53 -18.52
CA ILE A 15 -14.50 -1.68 -18.30
C ILE A 15 -15.37 -2.91 -17.98
N LYS A 16 -15.28 -3.97 -18.80
CA LYS A 16 -15.70 -5.32 -18.39
C LYS A 16 -14.59 -5.89 -17.50
N ILE A 17 -14.87 -6.00 -16.21
CA ILE A 17 -13.92 -6.53 -15.23
C ILE A 17 -14.14 -8.04 -15.13
N ASP A 18 -13.12 -8.82 -15.47
CA ASP A 18 -13.13 -10.25 -15.22
C ASP A 18 -12.91 -10.49 -13.71
N ASN A 19 -13.92 -11.01 -13.01
CA ASN A 19 -14.02 -10.93 -11.55
C ASN A 19 -13.48 -12.15 -10.82
N VAL A 20 -12.93 -13.15 -11.53
CA VAL A 20 -12.55 -14.44 -10.92
C VAL A 20 -11.54 -14.26 -9.79
N ALA A 21 -10.44 -13.53 -10.02
CA ALA A 21 -9.44 -13.27 -8.98
C ALA A 21 -10.02 -12.49 -7.79
N CYS A 22 -10.93 -11.55 -8.04
CA CYS A 22 -11.58 -10.77 -6.99
C CYS A 22 -12.53 -11.64 -6.15
N ASN A 23 -13.28 -12.55 -6.77
CA ASN A 23 -14.20 -13.45 -6.08
C ASN A 23 -13.46 -14.44 -5.19
N VAL A 24 -12.35 -15.00 -5.68
CA VAL A 24 -11.51 -15.93 -4.90
C VAL A 24 -10.76 -15.19 -3.78
N GLY A 25 -10.18 -14.02 -4.07
CA GLY A 25 -9.34 -13.28 -3.13
C GLY A 25 -10.09 -12.50 -2.04
N LYS A 26 -11.38 -12.20 -2.25
CA LYS A 26 -12.23 -11.43 -1.31
C LYS A 26 -13.43 -12.21 -0.77
N ALA A 27 -13.48 -13.53 -0.96
CA ALA A 27 -14.54 -14.34 -0.37
C ALA A 27 -14.51 -14.21 1.16
N THR A 28 -15.61 -13.75 1.74
CA THR A 28 -15.80 -13.61 3.20
C THR A 28 -17.12 -14.25 3.62
N ARG A 29 -17.17 -14.86 4.82
CA ARG A 29 -18.44 -15.31 5.42
C ARG A 29 -19.40 -14.12 5.57
N THR A 30 -20.69 -14.33 5.28
CA THR A 30 -21.75 -13.33 5.42
C THR A 30 -21.78 -12.80 6.86
N SER A 31 -21.77 -11.47 7.01
CA SER A 31 -21.80 -10.82 8.32
C SER A 31 -23.22 -10.48 8.75
N LEU A 32 -23.50 -10.60 10.05
CA LEU A 32 -24.71 -10.07 10.67
C LEU A 32 -24.62 -8.54 10.71
N LYS A 33 -25.72 -7.84 10.40
CA LYS A 33 -25.78 -6.38 10.32
C LYS A 33 -25.33 -5.76 11.64
N LYS A 34 -24.26 -4.95 11.61
CA LYS A 34 -23.90 -4.05 12.72
C LYS A 34 -24.37 -2.62 12.41
N ASN A 35 -25.24 -2.08 13.26
CA ASN A 35 -25.78 -0.73 13.19
C ASN A 35 -24.85 0.30 13.87
N TYR A 36 -23.57 0.36 13.49
CA TYR A 36 -22.65 1.36 14.03
C TYR A 36 -22.32 2.43 12.98
N VAL A 37 -22.84 3.65 13.18
CA VAL A 37 -22.50 4.81 12.36
C VAL A 37 -21.26 5.46 12.95
N TYR A 38 -20.11 5.25 12.32
CA TYR A 38 -18.90 6.00 12.66
C TYR A 38 -19.15 7.49 12.38
N LYS A 39 -19.19 8.31 13.45
CA LYS A 39 -19.26 9.77 13.35
C LYS A 39 -17.84 10.34 13.37
N ARG A 40 -17.42 10.99 12.28
CA ARG A 40 -16.13 11.69 12.21
C ARG A 40 -16.19 12.89 13.17
N VAL A 41 -15.35 12.88 14.20
CA VAL A 41 -15.25 13.99 15.19
C VAL A 41 -14.12 14.96 14.85
N THR A 42 -13.18 14.54 13.98
CA THR A 42 -12.04 15.35 13.56
C THR A 42 -12.44 16.47 12.61
N LYS A 43 -11.80 17.63 12.76
CA LYS A 43 -12.06 18.85 11.98
C LYS A 43 -10.99 19.12 10.93
N SER A 44 -9.77 18.61 11.13
CA SER A 44 -8.64 18.80 10.21
C SER A 44 -7.69 17.60 10.19
N VAL A 45 -6.85 17.55 9.15
CA VAL A 45 -5.73 16.58 9.05
C VAL A 45 -4.82 16.68 10.28
N LEU A 46 -4.27 15.55 10.72
CA LEU A 46 -3.46 15.41 11.93
C LEU A 46 -4.19 15.72 13.25
N ASP A 47 -5.52 15.86 13.25
CA ASP A 47 -6.26 15.87 14.54
C ASP A 47 -6.15 14.50 15.23
N LYS A 48 -6.20 13.42 14.44
CA LYS A 48 -6.13 12.05 14.94
C LYS A 48 -5.59 11.10 13.88
N VAL A 49 -4.68 10.22 14.28
CA VAL A 49 -4.27 9.08 13.46
C VAL A 49 -4.62 7.76 14.17
N HIS A 50 -5.03 6.76 13.40
CA HIS A 50 -5.20 5.38 13.86
C HIS A 50 -4.01 4.57 13.42
N MET A 51 -3.47 3.75 14.31
CA MET A 51 -2.31 2.91 14.04
C MET A 51 -2.64 1.45 14.37
N ASP A 52 -2.16 0.55 13.53
CA ASP A 52 -2.28 -0.88 13.73
C ASP A 52 -1.13 -1.61 13.04
N LEU A 53 -0.59 -2.64 13.69
CA LEU A 53 0.50 -3.47 13.19
C LEU A 53 -0.04 -4.81 12.71
N TRP A 54 0.13 -5.08 11.43
CA TRP A 54 -0.22 -6.38 10.87
C TRP A 54 1.00 -7.31 10.81
N GLY A 55 0.80 -8.56 11.20
CA GLY A 55 1.74 -9.67 11.02
C GLY A 55 1.84 -10.59 12.25
N PRO A 56 2.75 -11.59 12.23
CA PRO A 56 3.72 -11.83 11.17
C PRO A 56 3.09 -12.37 9.88
N ALA A 57 3.66 -11.99 8.73
CA ALA A 57 3.33 -12.56 7.44
C ALA A 57 3.77 -14.03 7.37
N PRO A 58 3.01 -14.92 6.70
CA PRO A 58 3.41 -16.31 6.52
C PRO A 58 4.64 -16.45 5.59
N VAL A 59 4.90 -15.46 4.74
CA VAL A 59 6.04 -15.42 3.81
C VAL A 59 6.71 -14.06 3.92
N ASN A 60 8.04 -14.04 4.05
CA ASN A 60 8.81 -12.79 4.05
C ASN A 60 8.66 -12.07 2.71
N SER A 61 8.63 -10.74 2.73
CA SER A 61 8.66 -9.95 1.51
C SER A 61 10.01 -10.10 0.78
N LEU A 62 10.11 -9.64 -0.47
CA LEU A 62 11.38 -9.53 -1.18
C LEU A 62 12.47 -8.78 -0.39
N GLY A 63 12.08 -7.75 0.38
CA GLY A 63 12.98 -7.00 1.25
C GLY A 63 13.23 -7.64 2.62
N GLY A 64 12.66 -8.82 2.87
CA GLY A 64 12.76 -9.54 4.15
C GLY A 64 11.80 -9.06 5.24
N SER A 65 10.83 -8.19 4.90
CA SER A 65 9.84 -7.69 5.86
C SER A 65 8.88 -8.80 6.27
N LYS A 66 8.45 -8.76 7.54
CA LYS A 66 7.52 -9.70 8.17
C LYS A 66 6.23 -9.03 8.65
N TYR A 67 6.26 -7.71 8.83
CA TYR A 67 5.15 -6.93 9.36
C TYR A 67 4.90 -5.72 8.47
N PHE A 68 3.73 -5.10 8.60
CA PHE A 68 3.54 -3.73 8.16
C PHE A 68 2.76 -2.92 9.19
N LEU A 69 3.20 -1.68 9.41
CA LEU A 69 2.51 -0.70 10.23
C LEU A 69 1.61 0.12 9.31
N SER A 70 0.34 0.20 9.65
CA SER A 70 -0.62 1.10 9.03
C SER A 70 -0.78 2.34 9.90
N ILE A 71 -0.74 3.53 9.31
CA ILE A 71 -1.05 4.79 9.95
C ILE A 71 -2.10 5.50 9.09
N ILE A 72 -3.28 5.75 9.66
CA ILE A 72 -4.42 6.27 8.93
C ILE A 72 -4.90 7.56 9.57
N ASP A 73 -4.85 8.66 8.83
CA ASP A 73 -5.41 9.93 9.27
C ASP A 73 -6.93 9.87 9.30
N ASP A 74 -7.52 10.23 10.43
CA ASP A 74 -8.96 10.11 10.66
C ASP A 74 -9.78 11.09 9.82
N PHE A 75 -9.24 12.27 9.53
CA PHE A 75 -9.97 13.28 8.77
C PHE A 75 -9.94 12.98 7.27
N SER A 76 -8.74 12.96 6.68
CA SER A 76 -8.52 12.73 5.24
C SER A 76 -8.74 11.29 4.81
N ARG A 77 -8.64 10.32 5.74
CA ARG A 77 -8.55 8.88 5.43
C ARG A 77 -7.31 8.52 4.63
N LYS A 78 -6.29 9.38 4.59
CA LYS A 78 -5.01 9.05 3.97
C LYS A 78 -4.37 7.94 4.78
N ILE A 79 -3.86 6.96 4.05
CA ILE A 79 -3.20 5.78 4.57
C ILE A 79 -1.72 5.88 4.25
N ASP A 80 -0.87 5.73 5.26
CA ASP A 80 0.54 5.43 5.10
C ASP A 80 0.80 4.02 5.62
N VAL A 81 1.59 3.25 4.86
CA VAL A 81 2.02 1.90 5.26
C VAL A 81 3.53 1.82 5.23
N PHE A 82 4.09 1.15 6.24
CA PHE A 82 5.53 0.94 6.38
C PHE A 82 5.77 -0.54 6.62
N THR A 83 6.64 -1.18 5.84
CA THR A 83 6.97 -2.60 6.01
C THR A 83 8.18 -2.76 6.92
N LEU A 84 8.11 -3.69 7.89
CA LEU A 84 9.10 -3.86 8.96
C LEU A 84 9.61 -5.30 9.01
N LYS A 85 10.85 -5.50 9.45
CA LYS A 85 11.40 -6.85 9.71
C LYS A 85 11.09 -7.30 11.13
N ARG A 86 11.02 -6.37 12.07
CA ARG A 86 10.80 -6.58 13.51
C ARG A 86 9.77 -5.58 14.04
N LYS A 87 9.01 -5.99 15.07
CA LYS A 87 8.03 -5.11 15.74
C LYS A 87 8.69 -3.91 16.44
N SER A 88 9.93 -4.05 16.90
CA SER A 88 10.68 -2.98 17.58
C SER A 88 10.98 -1.76 16.68
N GLU A 89 10.88 -1.90 15.35
CA GLU A 89 11.07 -0.81 14.40
C GLU A 89 9.89 0.18 14.35
N VAL A 90 8.75 -0.15 14.99
CA VAL A 90 7.54 0.71 15.00
C VAL A 90 7.84 2.11 15.52
N PHE A 91 8.57 2.23 16.63
CA PHE A 91 8.83 3.52 17.25
C PHE A 91 9.72 4.43 16.36
N SER A 92 10.80 3.89 15.79
CA SER A 92 11.67 4.68 14.91
C SER A 92 10.93 5.17 13.68
N ILE A 93 10.15 4.27 13.04
CA ILE A 93 9.33 4.61 11.88
C ILE A 93 8.28 5.68 12.21
N PHE A 94 7.64 5.57 13.37
CA PHE A 94 6.67 6.58 13.79
C PHE A 94 7.30 7.96 14.00
N LYS A 95 8.50 8.03 14.59
CA LYS A 95 9.24 9.30 14.75
C LYS A 95 9.57 9.96 13.41
N GLU A 96 10.03 9.16 12.45
CA GLU A 96 10.32 9.63 11.09
C GLU A 96 9.05 10.09 10.37
N TYR A 97 7.97 9.30 10.45
CA TYR A 97 6.66 9.65 9.92
C TYR A 97 6.18 10.99 10.50
N LEU A 98 6.17 11.13 11.83
CA LEU A 98 5.67 12.32 12.52
C LEU A 98 6.46 13.56 12.12
N SER A 99 7.79 13.48 12.11
CA SER A 99 8.68 14.58 11.73
C SER A 99 8.40 15.03 10.29
N ARG A 100 8.22 14.08 9.37
CA ARG A 100 7.93 14.36 7.97
C ARG A 100 6.56 15.00 7.79
N VAL A 101 5.49 14.40 8.32
CA VAL A 101 4.12 14.89 8.06
C VAL A 101 3.83 16.23 8.73
N GLN A 102 4.39 16.49 9.91
CA GLN A 102 4.20 17.78 10.57
C GLN A 102 4.91 18.91 9.81
N ARG A 103 6.08 18.62 9.23
CA ARG A 103 6.80 19.56 8.36
C ARG A 103 6.07 19.76 7.02
N GLU A 104 5.57 18.69 6.43
CA GLU A 104 4.81 18.71 5.17
C GLU A 104 3.54 19.57 5.27
N LEU A 105 2.81 19.45 6.38
CA LEU A 105 1.51 20.11 6.57
C LEU A 105 1.57 21.41 7.37
N GLY A 106 2.72 21.75 7.97
CA GLY A 106 2.84 22.87 8.91
C GLY A 106 1.93 22.73 10.14
N ARG A 107 1.59 21.50 10.54
CA ARG A 107 0.60 21.19 11.58
C ARG A 107 1.13 20.13 12.54
N LYS A 108 0.75 20.22 13.81
CA LYS A 108 1.12 19.22 14.82
C LYS A 108 0.04 18.15 14.98
N LEU A 109 0.47 16.91 15.20
CA LEU A 109 -0.42 15.81 15.53
C LEU A 109 -1.01 16.00 16.92
N LYS A 110 -2.35 15.88 17.06
CA LYS A 110 -3.01 16.09 18.35
C LYS A 110 -3.28 14.80 19.12
N SER A 111 -3.63 13.72 18.42
CA SER A 111 -3.96 12.45 19.06
C SER A 111 -3.55 11.24 18.23
N VAL A 112 -3.13 10.19 18.91
CA VAL A 112 -2.84 8.88 18.34
C VAL A 112 -3.79 7.88 18.96
N ARG A 113 -4.42 7.05 18.13
CA ARG A 113 -5.19 5.90 18.55
C ARG A 113 -4.47 4.61 18.15
N THR A 114 -4.21 3.76 19.14
CA THR A 114 -3.62 2.43 18.93
C THR A 114 -4.49 1.38 19.63
N ASP A 115 -4.29 0.13 19.26
CA ASP A 115 -4.69 -0.99 20.11
C ASP A 115 -3.77 -1.11 21.34
N ASN A 116 -4.00 -2.13 22.17
CA ASN A 116 -3.16 -2.43 23.32
C ASN A 116 -1.94 -3.32 22.96
N GLY A 117 -1.50 -3.29 21.68
CA GLY A 117 -0.32 -4.03 21.23
C GLY A 117 0.93 -3.61 22.01
N LEU A 118 1.76 -4.58 22.40
CA LEU A 118 2.94 -4.36 23.23
C LEU A 118 3.96 -3.42 22.57
N GLU A 119 4.01 -3.40 21.23
CA GLU A 119 4.81 -2.47 20.43
C GLU A 119 4.43 -0.99 20.63
N PHE A 120 3.17 -0.71 20.99
CA PHE A 120 2.66 0.65 21.24
C PHE A 120 2.61 0.98 22.74
N CYS A 121 2.84 -0.02 23.60
CA CYS A 121 2.85 0.10 25.06
C CYS A 121 4.27 0.23 25.63
N HIS A 122 5.29 0.44 24.79
CA HIS A 122 6.65 0.70 25.27
C HIS A 122 6.72 2.04 26.00
N LYS A 123 7.34 2.06 27.20
CA LYS A 123 7.44 3.29 28.02
C LYS A 123 8.04 4.45 27.24
N ASP A 124 9.06 4.20 26.42
CA ASP A 124 9.70 5.25 25.61
C ASP A 124 8.75 5.85 24.58
N PHE A 125 7.85 5.04 23.98
CA PHE A 125 6.87 5.51 23.02
C PHE A 125 5.84 6.42 23.70
N GLU A 126 5.33 6.00 24.86
CA GLU A 126 4.42 6.82 25.65
C GLU A 126 5.06 8.12 26.11
N THR A 127 6.25 8.05 26.69
CA THR A 127 7.01 9.22 27.18
C THR A 127 7.25 10.20 26.03
N PHE A 128 7.63 9.70 24.85
CA PHE A 128 7.79 10.53 23.66
C PHE A 128 6.49 11.26 23.27
N LEU A 129 5.35 10.55 23.22
CA LEU A 129 4.06 11.16 22.90
C LEU A 129 3.63 12.19 23.96
N ARG A 130 3.81 11.88 25.25
CA ARG A 130 3.50 12.80 26.36
C ARG A 130 4.36 14.06 26.32
N ASN A 131 5.66 13.92 26.04
CA ASN A 131 6.58 15.06 25.91
C ASN A 131 6.20 15.99 24.75
N LEU A 132 5.61 15.46 23.68
CA LEU A 132 5.09 16.24 22.57
C LEU A 132 3.67 16.79 22.81
N GLY A 133 3.04 16.45 23.93
CA GLY A 133 1.65 16.82 24.22
C GLY A 133 0.61 16.08 23.37
N ILE A 134 0.98 14.94 22.77
CA ILE A 134 0.09 14.15 21.91
C ILE A 134 -0.78 13.25 22.79
N LYS A 135 -2.10 13.37 22.66
CA LYS A 135 -3.06 12.54 23.40
C LYS A 135 -2.99 11.09 22.92
N ILE A 136 -2.77 10.18 23.86
CA ILE A 136 -2.81 8.74 23.62
C ILE A 136 -4.22 8.23 23.87
N GLU A 137 -4.84 7.62 22.87
CA GLU A 137 -6.15 6.98 22.97
C GLU A 137 -6.00 5.47 22.76
N ARG A 138 -6.17 4.69 23.82
CA ARG A 138 -6.17 3.23 23.74
C ARG A 138 -7.57 2.69 23.59
N THR A 139 -7.74 1.67 22.76
CA THR A 139 -9.00 0.93 22.76
C THR A 139 -9.14 0.10 24.02
N SER A 140 -10.22 0.32 24.77
CA SER A 140 -10.63 -0.60 25.83
C SER A 140 -10.92 -1.99 25.23
N PHE A 141 -10.60 -3.05 25.97
CA PHE A 141 -10.89 -4.44 25.63
C PHE A 141 -12.36 -4.66 25.23
N TYR A 142 -13.28 -3.87 25.80
CA TYR A 142 -14.72 -4.00 25.57
C TYR A 142 -15.23 -3.22 24.35
N THR A 143 -14.40 -2.42 23.68
CA THR A 143 -14.79 -1.65 22.48
C THR A 143 -13.75 -1.79 21.34
N PRO A 144 -13.60 -3.00 20.74
CA PRO A 144 -12.70 -3.22 19.60
C PRO A 144 -13.02 -2.31 18.39
N GLU A 145 -14.27 -1.86 18.30
CA GLU A 145 -14.80 -1.05 17.22
C GLU A 145 -14.11 0.32 17.08
N LEU A 146 -13.44 0.80 18.14
CA LEU A 146 -12.79 2.11 18.21
C LEU A 146 -11.47 2.20 17.42
N ASN A 147 -10.70 1.11 17.28
CA ASN A 147 -9.55 1.02 16.35
C ASN A 147 -9.94 0.30 15.05
N GLY A 148 -11.23 -0.01 14.88
CA GLY A 148 -11.72 -0.75 13.72
C GLY A 148 -11.42 -0.08 12.38
N ILE A 149 -11.00 1.19 12.33
CA ILE A 149 -10.55 1.84 11.09
C ILE A 149 -9.27 1.20 10.57
N ALA A 150 -8.24 1.09 11.41
CA ALA A 150 -6.95 0.52 11.02
C ALA A 150 -7.06 -0.99 10.82
N GLU A 151 -7.75 -1.70 11.71
CA GLU A 151 -7.97 -3.15 11.57
C GLU A 151 -8.76 -3.52 10.30
N ARG A 152 -9.85 -2.78 10.00
CA ARG A 152 -10.62 -3.01 8.75
C ARG A 152 -9.77 -2.71 7.53
N PHE A 153 -8.96 -1.66 7.59
CA PHE A 153 -8.01 -1.37 6.51
C PHE A 153 -7.07 -2.56 6.30
N ASN A 154 -6.38 -3.02 7.34
CA ASN A 154 -5.42 -4.13 7.27
C ASN A 154 -6.03 -5.41 6.67
N ARG A 155 -7.26 -5.74 7.04
CA ARG A 155 -8.00 -6.86 6.45
C ARG A 155 -8.26 -6.66 4.96
N SER A 156 -8.86 -5.52 4.61
CA SER A 156 -9.22 -5.20 3.23
C SER A 156 -8.01 -5.02 2.31
N SER A 157 -6.89 -4.53 2.84
CA SER A 157 -5.65 -4.38 2.09
C SER A 157 -5.04 -5.74 1.77
N MET A 158 -5.08 -6.69 2.70
CA MET A 158 -4.54 -8.03 2.44
C MET A 158 -5.41 -8.85 1.48
N GLU A 159 -6.72 -8.69 1.51
CA GLU A 159 -7.62 -9.25 0.47
C GLU A 159 -7.29 -8.69 -0.93
N ALA A 160 -7.07 -7.37 -1.03
CA ALA A 160 -6.66 -6.73 -2.28
C ALA A 160 -5.26 -7.20 -2.74
N VAL A 161 -4.30 -7.31 -1.83
CA VAL A 161 -2.95 -7.81 -2.11
C VAL A 161 -3.00 -9.23 -2.65
N ARG A 162 -3.78 -10.14 -2.03
CA ARG A 162 -3.96 -11.51 -2.53
C ARG A 162 -4.53 -11.51 -3.94
N THR A 163 -5.55 -10.69 -4.19
CA THR A 163 -6.17 -10.53 -5.51
C THR A 163 -5.16 -10.05 -6.56
N MET A 164 -4.38 -9.00 -6.25
CA MET A 164 -3.35 -8.45 -7.15
C MET A 164 -2.24 -9.46 -7.46
N LEU A 165 -1.82 -10.24 -6.48
CA LEU A 165 -0.81 -11.29 -6.67
C LEU A 165 -1.35 -12.44 -7.53
N GLN A 166 -2.61 -12.85 -7.31
CA GLN A 166 -3.26 -13.90 -8.09
C GLN A 166 -3.46 -13.49 -9.55
N ASP A 167 -3.94 -12.26 -9.77
CA ASP A 167 -4.16 -11.71 -11.11
C ASP A 167 -2.83 -11.52 -11.87
N SER A 168 -1.82 -10.99 -11.20
CA SER A 168 -0.49 -10.81 -11.80
C SER A 168 0.27 -12.12 -11.99
N GLY A 169 -0.06 -13.17 -11.24
CA GLY A 169 0.73 -14.42 -11.20
C GLY A 169 2.03 -14.29 -10.39
N LEU A 170 2.25 -13.17 -9.70
CA LEU A 170 3.43 -12.96 -8.87
C LEU A 170 3.33 -13.76 -7.58
N GLN A 171 4.49 -14.21 -7.09
CA GLN A 171 4.58 -15.03 -5.89
C GLN A 171 4.21 -14.24 -4.62
N PRO A 172 3.78 -14.91 -3.53
CA PRO A 172 3.45 -14.26 -2.25
C PRO A 172 4.53 -13.33 -1.68
N ARG A 173 5.81 -13.60 -1.95
CA ARG A 173 6.94 -12.75 -1.54
C ARG A 173 6.84 -11.28 -2.03
N PHE A 174 6.02 -11.01 -3.04
CA PHE A 174 5.76 -9.65 -3.55
C PHE A 174 4.69 -8.89 -2.74
N TRP A 175 4.18 -9.45 -1.63
CA TRP A 175 3.08 -8.84 -0.86
C TRP A 175 3.36 -7.39 -0.43
N ALA A 176 4.60 -7.05 -0.09
CA ALA A 176 4.98 -5.69 0.30
C ALA A 176 4.86 -4.70 -0.88
N GLU A 177 5.31 -5.09 -2.07
CA GLU A 177 5.22 -4.27 -3.28
C GLU A 177 3.76 -4.09 -3.69
N ALA A 178 2.98 -5.17 -3.66
CA ALA A 178 1.54 -5.13 -3.92
C ALA A 178 0.81 -4.23 -2.91
N LEU A 179 1.18 -4.28 -1.63
CA LEU A 179 0.60 -3.44 -0.58
C LEU A 179 0.86 -1.95 -0.86
N HIS A 180 2.10 -1.59 -1.18
CA HIS A 180 2.45 -0.20 -1.51
C HIS A 180 1.73 0.28 -2.79
N ALA A 181 1.64 -0.55 -3.83
CA ALA A 181 0.91 -0.24 -5.06
C ALA A 181 -0.60 -0.06 -4.79
N TYR A 182 -1.18 -0.92 -3.95
CA TYR A 182 -2.57 -0.82 -3.52
C TYR A 182 -2.83 0.48 -2.78
N VAL A 183 -2.03 0.81 -1.75
CA VAL A 183 -2.19 2.03 -0.94
C VAL A 183 -2.01 3.29 -1.78
N HIS A 184 -1.03 3.30 -2.69
CA HIS A 184 -0.83 4.40 -3.62
C HIS A 184 -2.07 4.67 -4.47
N THR A 185 -2.72 3.61 -4.96
CA THR A 185 -3.96 3.73 -5.72
C THR A 185 -5.12 4.13 -4.82
N LYS A 186 -5.25 3.51 -3.64
CA LYS A 186 -6.33 3.75 -2.67
C LYS A 186 -6.40 5.20 -2.21
N ASN A 187 -5.26 5.83 -1.93
CA ASN A 187 -5.19 7.24 -1.54
C ASN A 187 -5.64 8.21 -2.65
N ARG A 188 -5.71 7.74 -3.90
CA ARG A 188 -6.18 8.49 -5.07
C ARG A 188 -7.60 8.08 -5.48
N CYS A 189 -8.23 7.19 -4.73
CA CYS A 189 -9.62 6.80 -4.93
C CYS A 189 -10.52 7.63 -4.00
N SER A 190 -11.59 8.20 -4.54
CA SER A 190 -12.64 8.83 -3.75
C SER A 190 -13.30 7.83 -2.79
N HIS A 191 -13.57 8.23 -1.56
CA HIS A 191 -14.28 7.44 -0.57
C HIS A 191 -15.68 8.01 -0.30
N LYS A 192 -16.63 7.18 0.17
CA LYS A 192 -17.99 7.66 0.51
C LYS A 192 -17.95 8.77 1.57
N LEU A 193 -17.06 8.60 2.55
CA LEU A 193 -16.85 9.57 3.66
C LEU A 193 -16.01 10.79 3.29
N THR A 194 -15.52 10.92 2.05
CA THR A 194 -14.71 12.06 1.62
C THR A 194 -15.46 12.97 0.65
N GLU A 195 -16.78 12.81 0.56
CA GLU A 195 -17.66 13.68 -0.25
C GLU A 195 -17.19 13.84 -1.69
N GLY A 196 -16.66 12.76 -2.27
CA GLY A 196 -16.15 12.77 -3.64
C GLY A 196 -14.74 13.33 -3.81
N ARG A 197 -14.08 13.83 -2.77
CA ARG A 197 -12.64 14.15 -2.79
C ARG A 197 -11.79 12.90 -2.52
N THR A 198 -10.54 12.90 -2.97
CA THR A 198 -9.61 11.81 -2.64
C THR A 198 -8.92 12.04 -1.30
N PRO A 199 -8.50 10.98 -0.58
CA PRO A 199 -7.69 11.15 0.63
C PRO A 199 -6.43 12.00 0.40
N MET A 200 -5.76 11.80 -0.73
CA MET A 200 -4.58 12.58 -1.11
C MET A 200 -4.92 14.06 -1.37
N GLU A 201 -6.08 14.37 -1.94
CA GLU A 201 -6.54 15.74 -2.15
C GLU A 201 -6.87 16.45 -0.83
N ILE A 202 -7.55 15.76 0.10
CA ILE A 202 -7.82 16.33 1.42
C ILE A 202 -6.52 16.54 2.20
N TRP A 203 -5.56 15.62 2.07
CA TRP A 203 -4.28 15.69 2.74
C TRP A 203 -3.38 16.81 2.20
N SER A 204 -3.15 16.84 0.89
CA SER A 204 -2.19 17.76 0.26
C SER A 204 -2.81 19.08 -0.19
N GLY A 205 -4.14 19.21 -0.18
CA GLY A 205 -4.88 20.31 -0.80
C GLY A 205 -4.90 20.27 -2.33
N HIS A 206 -4.21 19.32 -2.96
CA HIS A 206 -4.04 19.25 -4.40
C HIS A 206 -4.70 18.00 -4.99
N LYS A 207 -5.47 18.21 -6.05
CA LYS A 207 -6.13 17.11 -6.77
C LYS A 207 -5.11 16.19 -7.45
N PRO A 208 -5.02 14.91 -7.08
CA PRO A 208 -4.02 14.02 -7.65
C PRO A 208 -4.34 13.67 -9.10
N SER A 209 -3.27 13.48 -9.88
CA SER A 209 -3.34 12.82 -11.18
C SER A 209 -3.26 11.31 -10.99
N ILE A 210 -3.95 10.57 -11.84
CA ILE A 210 -3.83 9.11 -11.97
C ILE A 210 -3.31 8.69 -13.33
N ARG A 211 -2.86 9.63 -14.18
CA ARG A 211 -2.33 9.33 -15.53
C ARG A 211 -1.13 8.39 -15.50
N HIS A 212 -0.39 8.35 -14.41
CA HIS A 212 0.74 7.45 -14.21
C HIS A 212 0.34 6.11 -13.61
N CYS A 213 -0.90 5.94 -13.12
CA CYS A 213 -1.37 4.68 -12.59
C CYS A 213 -1.40 3.64 -13.72
N ARG A 214 -0.83 2.47 -13.45
CA ARG A 214 -0.70 1.34 -14.36
C ARG A 214 -1.04 0.06 -13.61
N THR A 215 -1.41 -0.95 -14.36
CA THR A 215 -1.84 -2.25 -13.86
C THR A 215 -0.66 -3.01 -13.24
N PHE A 216 -0.81 -3.41 -11.98
CA PHE A 216 0.22 -4.17 -11.27
C PHE A 216 0.43 -5.53 -11.94
N GLY A 217 1.69 -5.95 -12.13
CA GLY A 217 2.01 -7.19 -12.82
C GLY A 217 2.11 -7.09 -14.35
N SER A 218 1.89 -5.91 -14.94
CA SER A 218 2.07 -5.71 -16.38
C SER A 218 3.53 -5.82 -16.80
N LEU A 219 3.73 -6.17 -18.07
CA LEU A 219 5.06 -6.23 -18.68
C LEU A 219 5.66 -4.81 -18.76
N ALA A 220 6.91 -4.68 -18.34
CA ALA A 220 7.61 -3.40 -18.29
C ALA A 220 8.98 -3.48 -18.97
N TYR A 221 9.34 -2.44 -19.72
CA TYR A 221 10.62 -2.27 -20.38
C TYR A 221 11.34 -1.07 -19.76
N VAL A 222 12.40 -1.33 -19.00
CA VAL A 222 13.20 -0.31 -18.32
C VAL A 222 14.35 0.13 -19.22
N TYR A 223 14.42 1.41 -19.55
CA TYR A 223 15.51 1.95 -20.34
C TYR A 223 16.86 1.81 -19.64
N VAL A 224 17.89 1.38 -20.39
CA VAL A 224 19.28 1.30 -19.92
C VAL A 224 20.05 2.51 -20.47
N PRO A 225 20.62 3.38 -19.59
CA PRO A 225 21.43 4.51 -20.03
C PRO A 225 22.55 4.11 -20.97
N THR A 226 22.89 5.00 -21.91
CA THR A 226 23.97 4.78 -22.90
C THR A 226 25.32 4.51 -22.27
N VAL A 227 25.60 5.10 -21.10
CA VAL A 227 26.83 4.88 -20.33
C VAL A 227 27.00 3.41 -19.91
N ASN A 228 25.89 2.70 -19.71
CA ASN A 228 25.87 1.33 -19.22
C ASN A 228 25.67 0.31 -20.33
N ARG A 229 25.81 0.71 -21.60
CA ARG A 229 25.64 -0.20 -22.74
C ARG A 229 26.48 0.18 -23.95
N ASN A 230 27.01 -0.83 -24.63
CA ASN A 230 27.67 -0.64 -25.93
C ASN A 230 26.63 -0.42 -27.05
N LYS A 231 27.07 0.11 -28.21
CA LYS A 231 26.19 0.45 -29.35
C LYS A 231 25.26 -0.70 -29.79
N LEU A 232 25.72 -1.95 -29.67
CA LEU A 232 24.99 -3.16 -30.07
C LEU A 232 24.13 -3.79 -28.96
N GLN A 233 24.26 -3.35 -27.72
CA GLN A 233 23.51 -3.94 -26.61
C GLN A 233 22.05 -3.45 -26.54
N PRO A 234 21.11 -4.29 -26.07
CA PRO A 234 19.71 -3.92 -25.93
C PRO A 234 19.51 -2.61 -25.16
N LYS A 235 18.62 -1.74 -25.67
CA LYS A 235 18.35 -0.42 -25.06
C LYS A 235 17.49 -0.51 -23.80
N ALA A 236 16.87 -1.66 -23.53
CA ALA A 236 15.95 -1.85 -22.43
C ALA A 236 16.07 -3.24 -21.80
N LYS A 237 15.81 -3.30 -20.51
CA LYS A 237 15.64 -4.55 -19.74
C LYS A 237 14.17 -4.84 -19.56
N ILE A 238 13.79 -6.10 -19.76
CA ILE A 238 12.41 -6.56 -19.60
C ILE A 238 12.20 -6.98 -18.14
N GLY A 239 11.07 -6.56 -17.57
CA GLY A 239 10.68 -6.84 -16.20
C GLY A 239 9.18 -6.75 -15.99
N ILE A 240 8.77 -6.72 -14.73
CA ILE A 240 7.38 -6.74 -14.30
C ILE A 240 7.12 -5.51 -13.44
N LEU A 241 6.06 -4.76 -13.72
CA LEU A 241 5.68 -3.62 -12.89
C LEU A 241 5.22 -4.12 -11.51
N VAL A 242 5.88 -3.66 -10.45
CA VAL A 242 5.57 -4.01 -9.06
C VAL A 242 5.19 -2.82 -8.20
N GLY A 243 5.23 -1.59 -8.72
CA GLY A 243 4.72 -0.44 -7.99
C GLY A 243 5.26 0.90 -8.46
N TYR A 244 5.28 1.85 -7.53
CA TYR A 244 5.64 3.24 -7.77
C TYR A 244 6.77 3.63 -6.82
N ALA A 245 7.70 4.45 -7.29
CA ALA A 245 8.78 4.95 -6.45
C ALA A 245 8.23 5.93 -5.41
N VAL A 246 8.80 5.91 -4.21
CA VAL A 246 8.29 6.70 -3.05
C VAL A 246 8.81 8.13 -3.08
N ASN A 247 10.12 8.31 -3.30
CA ASN A 247 10.80 9.61 -3.17
C ASN A 247 11.01 10.33 -4.52
N ARG A 248 10.62 9.71 -5.63
CA ARG A 248 10.79 10.26 -6.97
C ARG A 248 9.60 9.88 -7.84
N ARG A 249 9.33 10.67 -8.87
CA ARG A 249 8.42 10.24 -9.94
C ARG A 249 9.07 9.04 -10.60
N GLY A 250 8.36 7.92 -10.71
CA GLY A 250 8.92 6.72 -11.34
C GLY A 250 8.17 5.45 -10.95
N TYR A 251 8.54 4.37 -11.62
CA TYR A 251 7.98 3.04 -11.45
C TYR A 251 9.00 2.12 -10.79
N ARG A 252 8.50 1.18 -9.99
CA ARG A 252 9.27 0.05 -9.46
C ARG A 252 9.03 -1.15 -10.37
N VAL A 253 10.11 -1.68 -10.93
CA VAL A 253 10.08 -2.80 -11.86
C VAL A 253 10.95 -3.93 -11.33
N TRP A 254 10.36 -5.11 -11.18
CA TRP A 254 11.10 -6.32 -10.88
C TRP A 254 11.80 -6.83 -12.14
N LEU A 255 13.11 -7.03 -12.07
CA LEU A 255 13.92 -7.63 -13.13
C LEU A 255 14.24 -9.09 -12.74
N PRO A 256 13.54 -10.09 -13.31
CA PRO A 256 13.75 -11.49 -12.93
C PRO A 256 15.18 -11.99 -13.04
N LYS A 257 15.88 -11.60 -14.12
CA LYS A 257 17.25 -12.04 -14.38
C LYS A 257 18.24 -11.56 -13.31
N GLU A 258 17.99 -10.38 -12.75
CA GLU A 258 18.87 -9.75 -11.75
C GLU A 258 18.36 -9.94 -10.32
N ARG A 259 17.19 -10.59 -10.15
CA ARG A 259 16.51 -10.78 -8.87
C ARG A 259 16.44 -9.52 -8.03
N LYS A 260 16.19 -8.37 -8.67
CA LYS A 260 16.10 -7.08 -7.99
C LYS A 260 14.96 -6.21 -8.51
N VAL A 261 14.47 -5.34 -7.63
CA VAL A 261 13.55 -4.26 -7.99
C VAL A 261 14.38 -3.03 -8.33
N VAL A 262 14.13 -2.43 -9.50
CA VAL A 262 14.74 -1.17 -9.92
C VAL A 262 13.70 -0.07 -9.96
N GLU A 263 14.12 1.16 -9.65
CA GLU A 263 13.27 2.35 -9.78
C GLU A 263 13.72 3.15 -11.01
N SER A 264 12.78 3.47 -11.91
CA SER A 264 13.09 4.28 -13.09
C SER A 264 11.88 5.08 -13.55
N ILE A 265 12.15 6.26 -14.13
CA ILE A 265 11.14 7.10 -14.77
C ILE A 265 10.92 6.69 -16.22
N HIS A 266 11.96 6.14 -16.85
CA HIS A 266 11.99 5.76 -18.25
C HIS A 266 11.57 4.30 -18.39
N VAL A 267 10.27 4.05 -18.25
CA VAL A 267 9.68 2.72 -18.34
C VAL A 267 8.55 2.75 -19.36
N LYS A 268 8.64 1.89 -20.38
CA LYS A 268 7.50 1.60 -21.27
C LYS A 268 6.74 0.42 -20.66
N ILE A 269 5.45 0.59 -20.43
CA ILE A 269 4.59 -0.42 -19.79
C ILE A 269 3.56 -0.88 -20.83
N ASP A 270 3.47 -2.20 -21.01
CA ASP A 270 2.48 -2.84 -21.87
C ASP A 270 1.42 -3.51 -20.97
N GLU A 271 0.29 -2.83 -20.79
CA GLU A 271 -0.80 -3.31 -19.92
C GLU A 271 -1.63 -4.44 -20.56
N THR A 272 -1.48 -4.66 -21.87
CA THR A 272 -2.16 -5.78 -22.56
C THR A 272 -1.53 -7.13 -22.24
N LYS A 273 -0.30 -7.12 -21.71
CA LYS A 273 0.48 -8.32 -21.40
C LYS A 273 0.72 -8.45 -19.90
N ASN A 274 0.34 -9.62 -19.38
CA ASN A 274 0.76 -10.03 -18.05
C ASN A 274 2.27 -10.37 -18.08
N GLY A 275 3.05 -9.70 -17.23
CA GLY A 275 4.50 -9.81 -17.20
C GLY A 275 5.00 -11.19 -16.78
N VAL A 276 4.31 -11.86 -15.86
CA VAL A 276 4.66 -13.23 -15.44
C VAL A 276 4.39 -14.21 -16.57
N LYS A 277 3.19 -14.17 -17.17
CA LYS A 277 2.83 -15.04 -18.31
C LYS A 277 3.80 -14.88 -19.48
N THR A 278 4.20 -13.64 -19.77
CA THR A 278 5.10 -13.35 -20.89
C THR A 278 6.53 -13.83 -20.64
N LEU A 279 7.04 -13.69 -19.41
CA LEU A 279 8.43 -14.00 -19.10
C LEU A 279 8.68 -15.46 -18.72
N PHE A 280 7.66 -16.15 -18.17
CA PHE A 280 7.82 -17.49 -17.62
C PHE A 280 6.84 -18.52 -18.20
N GLY A 281 5.99 -18.14 -19.16
CA GLY A 281 5.03 -19.06 -19.79
C GLY A 281 3.75 -19.24 -18.96
N LYS A 282 3.10 -20.41 -19.03
CA LYS A 282 1.80 -20.63 -18.36
C LYS A 282 1.95 -20.45 -16.84
N VAL A 283 1.26 -19.44 -16.32
CA VAL A 283 0.98 -19.31 -14.89
C VAL A 283 0.07 -20.48 -14.53
N LYS A 284 0.62 -21.47 -13.82
CA LYS A 284 -0.23 -22.43 -13.12
C LYS A 284 -1.01 -21.65 -12.07
N HIS A 285 -2.25 -21.32 -12.40
CA HIS A 285 -3.20 -20.88 -11.40
C HIS A 285 -3.23 -21.97 -10.33
N TYR A 286 -2.97 -21.60 -9.07
CA TYR A 286 -3.02 -22.46 -7.88
C TYR A 286 -1.78 -23.30 -7.48
N ASP A 287 -0.60 -23.14 -8.09
CA ASP A 287 0.64 -23.69 -7.49
C ASP A 287 1.21 -22.70 -6.45
N TYR A 288 0.49 -22.52 -5.33
CA TYR A 288 0.99 -21.78 -4.15
C TYR A 288 1.98 -22.58 -3.30
N ALA A 289 2.39 -23.75 -3.76
CA ALA A 289 3.51 -24.52 -3.25
C ALA A 289 4.22 -25.17 -4.44
N ILE A 290 5.55 -25.34 -4.32
CA ILE A 290 6.48 -25.91 -5.30
C ILE A 290 7.10 -24.85 -6.24
N TYR A 291 8.07 -24.12 -5.69
CA TYR A 291 9.47 -24.39 -6.03
C TYR A 291 10.30 -24.31 -4.74
N GLN A 292 10.29 -25.41 -3.98
CA GLN A 292 11.46 -25.74 -3.18
C GLN A 292 12.51 -26.37 -4.12
N LEU A 293 13.77 -26.07 -3.83
CA LEU A 293 15.00 -26.68 -4.33
C LEU A 293 15.44 -26.24 -5.73
N ILE A 294 16.53 -25.46 -5.79
CA ILE A 294 17.87 -26.07 -5.88
C ILE A 294 18.75 -25.35 -4.84
N LYS A 295 19.21 -26.13 -3.85
CA LYS A 295 20.42 -25.83 -3.09
C LYS A 295 21.59 -25.82 -4.07
N ILE A 296 22.40 -24.77 -4.05
CA ILE A 296 23.86 -24.88 -4.15
C ILE A 296 24.39 -23.97 -3.04
#